data_AF-U1QJU3-F1
#
_entry.id   AF-U1QJU3-F1
#
_cell.length_a   1.000
_cell.length_b   1.000
_cell.length_c   1.000
_cell.angle_alpha   90.00
_cell.angle_beta   90.00
_cell.angle_gamma   90.00
#
_symmetry.space_group_name_H-M   'P 1'
#
loop_
_entity.id
_entity.type
_entity.pdbx_description
1 polymer ?
#
loop_
_entity_poly.entity_id
_entity_poly.type
_entity_poly.pdbx_seq_one_letter_code
_entity_poly.pdbx_strand_id
1 'polypeptide(L)'
;PFLFALIIIAVGYWTWIEQRPESAMVRLAGWCATGCLIIGGFEFLSAYSQFLSNTLNRTEWEVIQQLSSAVARGGVIGIAFGLFDIERGRARRRGEELERQVERLEEFASVVSHDLRSPLTVAKGHIELIRAEYDLDGNHLAHIEFAHDRMSEIIEDSLTLARGGSEVAEKEPVELESVASRAWQTVGGGDGLEVAEMTVSADPDRLQRILENLFRNSFDHAGGDSQPSLEDPVEAEAQLPDGSGQTTENVDVNVSVGPLSGEETGFYVEDDGPGIPPEDRDEVFEAGVSGAEMGSGLGLAIVRRVAEAHGWSVSVTEGSEGGARFEFHTDPE
;
A
#
# COMPACT_ATOMS: atom_id res chain seq x y z
N PRO A 1 48.71 8.66 7.29
CA PRO A 1 48.54 9.92 8.06
C PRO A 1 47.60 10.93 7.37
N PHE A 2 47.90 11.39 6.15
CA PHE A 2 47.11 12.42 5.44
C PHE A 2 45.66 11.99 5.14
N LEU A 3 45.45 10.76 4.66
CA LEU A 3 44.12 10.22 4.36
C LEU A 3 43.25 10.12 5.62
N PHE A 4 43.86 9.83 6.77
CA PHE A 4 43.18 9.67 8.05
C PHE A 4 42.80 11.04 8.66
N ALA A 5 43.67 12.05 8.50
CA ALA A 5 43.35 13.43 8.86
C ALA A 5 42.18 13.98 8.02
N LEU A 6 42.13 13.64 6.72
CA LEU A 6 41.00 13.97 5.84
C LEU A 6 39.69 13.34 6.30
N ILE A 7 39.72 12.09 6.78
CA ILE A 7 38.52 11.40 7.32
C ILE A 7 38.04 12.07 8.61
N ILE A 8 38.94 12.45 9.52
CA ILE A 8 38.57 13.16 10.76
C ILE A 8 38.00 14.54 10.45
N ILE A 9 38.58 15.28 9.49
CA ILE A 9 38.07 16.58 9.05
C ILE A 9 36.69 16.41 8.39
N ALA A 10 36.51 15.39 7.55
CA ALA A 10 35.22 15.10 6.90
C ALA A 10 34.13 14.73 7.93
N VAL A 11 34.45 13.89 8.91
CA VAL A 11 33.54 13.52 10.00
C VAL A 11 33.20 14.74 10.86
N GLY A 12 34.19 15.55 11.23
CA GLY A 12 33.98 16.79 11.99
C GLY A 12 33.13 17.81 11.23
N TYR A 13 33.42 18.02 9.94
CA TYR A 13 32.67 18.93 9.07
C TYR A 13 31.22 18.46 8.85
N TRP A 14 31.02 17.15 8.64
CA TRP A 14 29.69 16.56 8.50
C TRP A 14 28.85 16.72 9.77
N THR A 15 29.46 16.54 10.95
CA THR A 15 28.78 16.76 12.24
C THR A 15 28.49 18.23 12.56
N TRP A 16 29.26 19.17 12.01
CA TRP A 16 29.07 20.61 12.21
C TRP A 16 27.88 21.17 11.40
N ILE A 17 27.57 20.56 10.24
CA ILE A 17 26.48 20.98 9.37
C ILE A 17 25.10 20.55 9.93
N GLU A 18 25.00 19.45 10.68
CA GLU A 18 23.74 18.98 11.26
C GLU A 18 23.52 19.50 12.70
N GLN A 19 22.79 20.62 12.83
CA GLN A 19 22.38 21.23 14.10
C GLN A 19 21.60 20.26 15.03
N ARG A 20 22.28 19.53 15.92
CA ARG A 20 21.68 18.58 16.89
C ARG A 20 22.33 18.73 18.30
N PRO A 21 21.62 18.34 19.38
CA PRO A 21 21.69 18.96 20.73
C PRO A 21 22.96 18.62 21.54
N GLU A 22 23.21 19.38 22.62
CA GLU A 22 24.43 19.39 23.47
C GLU A 22 25.01 17.99 23.85
N SER A 23 24.17 16.94 23.94
CA SER A 23 24.60 15.56 24.19
C SER A 23 25.38 14.89 23.03
N ALA A 24 25.31 15.45 21.82
CA ALA A 24 26.07 15.00 20.67
C ALA A 24 27.53 15.51 20.73
N MET A 25 27.73 16.74 21.21
CA MET A 25 29.07 17.33 21.38
C MET A 25 29.89 16.59 22.44
N VAL A 26 29.26 16.16 23.54
CA VAL A 26 29.96 15.36 24.57
C VAL A 26 30.37 13.99 24.03
N ARG A 27 29.52 13.35 23.23
CA ARG A 27 29.85 12.07 22.56
C ARG A 27 30.96 12.25 21.53
N LEU A 28 30.91 13.32 20.74
CA LEU A 28 31.96 13.66 19.77
C LEU A 28 33.30 13.95 20.47
N ALA A 29 33.29 14.73 21.54
CA ALA A 29 34.47 15.02 22.35
C ALA A 29 35.06 13.75 22.97
N GLY A 30 34.20 12.83 23.42
CA GLY A 30 34.59 11.49 23.87
C GLY A 30 35.30 10.70 22.77
N TRP A 31 34.73 10.63 21.57
CA TRP A 31 35.33 9.94 20.42
C TRP A 31 36.63 10.59 19.93
N CYS A 32 36.73 11.92 19.94
CA CYS A 32 37.96 12.64 19.64
C CYS A 32 39.05 12.35 20.67
N ALA A 33 38.72 12.32 21.97
CA ALA A 33 39.67 11.99 23.03
C ALA A 33 40.16 10.53 22.91
N THR A 34 39.27 9.59 22.62
CA THR A 34 39.63 8.18 22.37
C THR A 34 40.49 8.04 21.12
N GLY A 35 40.17 8.75 20.03
CA GLY A 35 40.98 8.80 18.82
C GLY A 35 42.39 9.35 19.08
N CYS A 36 42.50 10.45 19.83
CA CYS A 36 43.78 11.03 20.24
C CYS A 36 44.62 10.08 21.10
N LEU A 37 43.99 9.32 22.02
CA LEU A 37 44.68 8.32 22.83
C LEU A 37 45.22 7.15 21.98
N ILE A 38 44.44 6.66 21.02
CA ILE A 38 44.85 5.59 20.12
C ILE A 38 45.99 6.06 19.19
N ILE A 39 45.86 7.26 18.61
CA ILE A 39 46.88 7.84 17.72
C ILE A 39 48.15 8.17 18.51
N GLY A 40 48.03 8.80 19.67
CA GLY A 40 49.17 9.11 20.54
C GLY A 40 49.86 7.86 21.04
N GLY A 41 49.10 6.81 21.38
CA GLY A 41 49.63 5.49 21.70
C GLY A 41 50.37 4.86 20.53
N PHE A 42 49.84 4.97 19.31
CA PHE A 42 50.48 4.46 18.09
C PHE A 42 51.77 5.22 17.74
N GLU A 43 51.75 6.56 17.76
CA GLU A 43 52.91 7.43 17.56
C GLU A 43 54.00 7.15 18.61
N PHE A 44 53.60 6.99 19.88
CA PHE A 44 54.52 6.63 20.96
C PHE A 44 55.12 5.23 20.76
N LEU A 45 54.30 4.24 20.40
CA LEU A 45 54.77 2.88 20.12
C LEU A 45 55.70 2.86 18.90
N SER A 46 55.40 3.66 17.88
CA SER A 46 56.21 3.78 16.66
C SER A 46 57.54 4.49 16.92
N ALA A 47 57.54 5.56 17.72
CA ALA A 47 58.77 6.25 18.15
C ALA A 47 59.63 5.38 19.06
N TYR A 48 59.00 4.66 19.99
CA TYR A 48 59.66 3.71 20.89
C TYR A 48 60.22 2.49 20.14
N SER A 49 59.47 1.99 19.16
CA SER A 49 59.91 0.98 18.20
C SER A 49 61.15 1.46 17.43
N GLN A 50 61.13 2.68 16.88
CA GLN A 50 62.26 3.23 16.13
C GLN A 50 63.50 3.42 17.00
N PHE A 51 63.34 3.79 18.26
CA PHE A 51 64.41 3.81 19.26
C PHE A 51 64.97 2.40 19.54
N LEU A 52 64.09 1.40 19.72
CA LEU A 52 64.48 0.00 19.92
C LEU A 52 65.11 -0.64 18.67
N SER A 53 64.82 -0.16 17.46
CA SER A 53 65.40 -0.69 16.22
C SER A 53 66.92 -0.54 16.13
N ASN A 54 67.48 0.45 16.85
CA ASN A 54 68.92 0.64 16.97
C ASN A 54 69.55 -0.28 18.04
N THR A 55 68.75 -1.06 18.77
CA THR A 55 69.17 -1.82 19.96
C THR A 55 68.77 -3.30 19.93
N LEU A 56 67.70 -3.67 19.22
CA LEU A 56 67.11 -5.02 19.18
C LEU A 56 67.44 -5.80 17.90
N ASN A 57 67.31 -7.14 17.94
CA ASN A 57 67.55 -8.04 16.80
C ASN A 57 66.37 -8.04 15.79
N ARG A 58 66.64 -8.45 14.54
CA ARG A 58 65.69 -8.38 13.39
C ARG A 58 64.32 -9.04 13.65
N THR A 59 64.29 -10.12 14.43
CA THR A 59 63.07 -10.85 14.81
C THR A 59 62.16 -10.06 15.74
N GLU A 60 62.72 -9.28 16.66
CA GLU A 60 61.94 -8.47 17.62
C GLU A 60 61.30 -7.26 16.93
N TRP A 61 61.95 -6.73 15.89
CA TRP A 61 61.41 -5.67 15.03
C TRP A 61 60.19 -6.12 14.23
N GLU A 62 60.20 -7.34 13.67
CA GLU A 62 59.06 -7.90 12.94
C GLU A 62 57.82 -8.08 13.83
N VAL A 63 58.01 -8.49 15.09
CA VAL A 63 56.92 -8.66 16.07
C VAL A 63 56.24 -7.32 16.39
N ILE A 64 57.02 -6.25 16.58
CA ILE A 64 56.47 -4.91 16.88
C ILE A 64 55.67 -4.35 15.69
N GLN A 65 56.18 -4.51 14.47
CA GLN A 65 55.45 -4.15 13.23
C GLN A 65 54.11 -4.90 13.11
N GLN A 66 54.11 -6.20 13.43
CA GLN A 66 52.91 -7.03 13.35
C GLN A 66 51.86 -6.59 14.37
N LEU A 67 52.26 -6.33 15.62
CA LEU A 67 51.41 -5.79 16.69
C LEU A 67 50.82 -4.42 16.33
N SER A 68 51.66 -3.49 15.87
CA SER A 68 51.25 -2.16 15.43
C SER A 68 50.21 -2.23 14.30
N SER A 69 50.45 -3.08 13.29
CA SER A 69 49.50 -3.29 12.19
C SER A 69 48.18 -3.93 12.65
N ALA A 70 48.21 -4.80 13.67
CA ALA A 70 47.01 -5.43 14.23
C ALA A 70 46.14 -4.43 14.97
N VAL A 71 46.73 -3.52 15.76
CA VAL A 71 46.02 -2.43 16.43
C VAL A 71 45.38 -1.49 15.40
N ALA A 72 46.11 -1.12 14.34
CA ALA A 72 45.57 -0.27 13.29
C ALA A 72 44.36 -0.92 12.57
N ARG A 73 44.44 -2.21 12.23
CA ARG A 73 43.32 -2.94 11.62
C ARG A 73 42.12 -3.03 12.58
N GLY A 74 42.36 -3.30 13.87
CA GLY A 74 41.31 -3.33 14.88
C GLY A 74 40.59 -1.98 15.04
N GLY A 75 41.33 -0.87 14.98
CA GLY A 75 40.75 0.48 15.01
C GLY A 75 39.85 0.77 13.81
N VAL A 76 40.28 0.41 12.60
CA VAL A 76 39.47 0.58 11.37
C VAL A 76 38.19 -0.27 11.45
N ILE A 77 38.29 -1.53 11.89
CA ILE A 77 37.13 -2.42 12.06
C ILE A 77 36.17 -1.85 13.10
N GLY A 78 36.68 -1.36 14.24
CA GLY A 78 35.84 -0.76 15.29
C GLY A 78 35.08 0.49 14.82
N ILE A 79 35.73 1.35 14.03
CA ILE A 79 35.08 2.53 13.44
C ILE A 79 34.01 2.10 12.43
N ALA A 80 34.30 1.11 11.57
CA ALA A 80 33.34 0.60 10.60
C ALA A 80 32.10 -0.01 11.29
N PHE A 81 32.29 -0.81 12.35
CA PHE A 81 31.19 -1.34 13.15
C PHE A 81 30.39 -0.23 13.84
N GLY A 82 31.05 0.80 14.38
CA GLY A 82 30.38 1.95 15.00
C GLY A 82 29.53 2.74 13.99
N LEU A 83 30.04 2.97 12.78
CA LEU A 83 29.29 3.62 11.70
C LEU A 83 28.08 2.78 11.27
N PHE A 84 28.28 1.47 11.09
CA PHE A 84 27.22 0.54 10.72
C PHE A 84 26.11 0.47 11.79
N ASP A 85 26.47 0.44 13.07
CA ASP A 85 25.51 0.44 14.18
C ASP A 85 24.69 1.73 14.25
N ILE A 86 25.33 2.88 14.02
CA ILE A 86 24.64 4.18 13.96
C ILE A 86 23.65 4.23 12.79
N GLU A 87 24.04 3.76 11.60
CA GLU A 87 23.14 3.70 10.44
C GLU A 87 21.94 2.80 10.71
N ARG A 88 22.17 1.61 11.27
CA ARG A 88 21.10 0.67 11.63
C ARG A 88 20.15 1.26 12.66
N GLY A 89 20.68 1.96 13.68
CA GLY A 89 19.89 2.64 14.69
C GLY A 89 19.10 3.86 14.17
N ARG A 90 19.55 4.50 13.08
CA ARG A 90 18.79 5.56 12.39
C ARG A 90 17.68 4.97 11.52
N ALA A 91 17.97 3.91 10.77
CA ALA A 91 16.97 3.22 9.94
C ALA A 91 15.80 2.74 10.80
N ARG A 92 16.10 2.10 11.95
CA ARG A 92 15.07 1.61 12.88
C ARG A 92 14.19 2.73 13.42
N ARG A 93 14.77 3.85 13.85
CA ARG A 93 14.01 5.02 14.34
C ARG A 93 13.14 5.67 13.28
N ARG A 94 13.57 5.69 12.02
CA ARG A 94 12.72 6.18 10.92
C ARG A 94 11.55 5.23 10.67
N GLY A 95 11.79 3.92 10.69
CA GLY A 95 10.73 2.90 10.57
C GLY A 95 9.67 3.09 11.66
N GLU A 96 10.09 3.16 12.92
CA GLU A 96 9.18 3.35 14.06
C GLU A 96 8.42 4.69 14.02
N GLU A 97 9.01 5.77 13.47
CA GLU A 97 8.31 7.03 13.28
C GLU A 97 7.27 6.94 12.16
N LEU A 98 7.61 6.25 11.07
CA LEU A 98 6.70 6.03 9.94
C LEU A 98 5.50 5.19 10.38
N GLU A 99 5.73 4.10 11.10
CA GLU A 99 4.69 3.25 11.69
C GLU A 99 3.76 4.07 12.58
N ARG A 100 4.30 4.93 13.46
CA ARG A 100 3.50 5.82 14.32
C ARG A 100 2.74 6.92 13.56
N GLN A 101 3.14 7.26 12.33
CA GLN A 101 2.40 8.18 11.47
C GLN A 101 1.26 7.47 10.75
N VAL A 102 1.52 6.25 10.27
CA VAL A 102 0.50 5.38 9.67
C VAL A 102 -0.59 5.06 10.70
N GLU A 103 -0.23 4.60 11.89
CA GLU A 103 -1.19 4.26 12.96
C GLU A 103 -2.09 5.47 13.32
N ARG A 104 -1.53 6.67 13.38
CA ARG A 104 -2.30 7.91 13.63
C ARG A 104 -3.26 8.25 12.50
N LEU A 105 -2.86 7.99 11.24
CA LEU A 105 -3.74 8.20 10.08
C LEU A 105 -4.89 7.19 10.09
N GLU A 106 -4.62 5.93 10.44
CA GLU A 106 -5.62 4.87 10.57
C GLU A 106 -6.63 5.17 11.70
N GLU A 107 -6.15 5.59 12.87
CA GLU A 107 -6.99 6.01 14.00
C GLU A 107 -7.88 7.20 13.63
N PHE A 108 -7.29 8.23 13.02
CA PHE A 108 -8.03 9.41 12.56
C PHE A 108 -9.10 9.06 11.53
N ALA A 109 -8.74 8.26 10.52
CA ALA A 109 -9.69 7.76 9.53
C ALA A 109 -10.84 7.03 10.25
N SER A 110 -10.55 6.23 11.27
CA SER A 110 -11.56 5.50 12.01
C SER A 110 -12.57 6.35 12.74
N VAL A 111 -12.10 7.38 13.46
CA VAL A 111 -12.97 8.33 14.16
C VAL A 111 -13.87 9.07 13.16
N VAL A 112 -13.28 9.59 12.07
CA VAL A 112 -14.03 10.28 11.02
C VAL A 112 -15.08 9.37 10.37
N SER A 113 -14.76 8.08 10.18
CA SER A 113 -15.73 7.09 9.66
C SER A 113 -16.99 7.02 10.49
N HIS A 114 -16.79 6.88 11.80
CA HIS A 114 -17.86 6.68 12.76
C HIS A 114 -18.76 7.94 12.81
N ASP A 115 -18.11 9.11 12.81
CA ASP A 115 -18.79 10.39 12.91
C ASP A 115 -19.51 10.79 11.63
N LEU A 116 -19.09 10.30 10.46
CA LEU A 116 -19.80 10.49 9.19
C LEU A 116 -20.91 9.45 8.96
N ARG A 117 -20.71 8.20 9.37
CA ARG A 117 -21.72 7.14 9.23
C ARG A 117 -22.96 7.44 10.07
N SER A 118 -22.77 7.96 11.28
CA SER A 118 -23.88 8.25 12.21
C SER A 118 -24.94 9.20 11.64
N PRO A 119 -24.61 10.40 11.13
CA PRO A 119 -25.59 11.30 10.53
C PRO A 119 -26.19 10.75 9.23
N LEU A 120 -25.44 9.96 8.44
CA LEU A 120 -25.96 9.28 7.26
C LEU A 120 -27.04 8.25 7.66
N THR A 121 -26.76 7.35 8.59
CA THR A 121 -27.75 6.39 9.09
C THR A 121 -29.05 7.08 9.57
N VAL A 122 -28.92 8.24 10.24
CA VAL A 122 -30.08 9.04 10.65
C VAL A 122 -30.82 9.65 9.45
N ALA A 123 -30.11 10.15 8.45
CA ALA A 123 -30.71 10.68 7.23
C ALA A 123 -31.47 9.59 6.46
N LYS A 124 -30.88 8.39 6.29
CA LYS A 124 -31.55 7.23 5.68
C LYS A 124 -32.84 6.87 6.40
N GLY A 125 -32.84 6.82 7.73
CA GLY A 125 -34.04 6.56 8.51
C GLY A 125 -35.15 7.61 8.30
N HIS A 126 -34.80 8.89 8.14
CA HIS A 126 -35.80 9.92 7.82
C HIS A 126 -36.36 9.75 6.40
N ILE A 127 -35.52 9.38 5.45
CA ILE A 127 -35.94 9.13 4.07
C ILE A 127 -36.92 7.96 4.01
N GLU A 128 -36.63 6.86 4.72
CA GLU A 128 -37.52 5.70 4.84
C GLU A 128 -38.87 6.05 5.51
N LEU A 129 -38.86 6.90 6.55
CA LEU A 129 -40.09 7.39 7.19
C LEU A 129 -40.93 8.27 6.25
N ILE A 130 -40.27 9.17 5.52
CA ILE A 130 -40.92 10.02 4.53
C ILE A 130 -41.59 9.17 3.45
N ARG A 131 -40.92 8.12 2.97
CA ARG A 131 -41.46 7.15 2.00
C ARG A 131 -42.70 6.42 2.53
N ALA A 132 -42.68 6.05 3.81
CA ALA A 132 -43.76 5.29 4.42
C ALA A 132 -45.00 6.15 4.74
N GLU A 133 -44.81 7.43 5.02
CA GLU A 133 -45.86 8.33 5.51
C GLU A 133 -46.44 9.26 4.44
N TYR A 134 -45.67 9.61 3.40
CA TYR A 134 -46.06 10.57 2.37
C TYR A 134 -46.01 9.96 0.97
N ASP A 135 -47.09 10.13 0.21
CA ASP A 135 -47.17 9.82 -1.23
C ASP A 135 -46.49 10.96 -2.02
N LEU A 136 -45.16 11.02 -1.95
CA LEU A 136 -44.35 11.99 -2.67
C LEU A 136 -44.09 11.54 -4.10
N ASP A 137 -43.84 12.52 -4.98
CA ASP A 137 -43.33 12.26 -6.33
C ASP A 137 -42.03 11.45 -6.24
N GLY A 138 -42.11 10.17 -6.65
CA GLY A 138 -41.09 9.14 -6.36
C GLY A 138 -39.70 9.50 -6.86
N ASN A 139 -39.61 10.34 -7.90
CA ASN A 139 -38.35 10.78 -8.47
C ASN A 139 -37.49 11.57 -7.47
N HIS A 140 -38.05 12.51 -6.70
CA HIS A 140 -37.23 13.35 -5.81
C HIS A 140 -36.70 12.57 -4.60
N LEU A 141 -37.51 11.64 -4.08
CA LEU A 141 -37.10 10.78 -2.97
C LEU A 141 -36.03 9.78 -3.42
N ALA A 142 -36.19 9.20 -4.62
CA ALA A 142 -35.18 8.35 -5.23
C ALA A 142 -33.83 9.07 -5.41
N HIS A 143 -33.82 10.35 -5.83
CA HIS A 143 -32.58 11.14 -5.93
C HIS A 143 -31.88 11.30 -4.56
N ILE A 144 -32.64 11.54 -3.49
CA ILE A 144 -32.08 11.74 -2.15
C ILE A 144 -31.56 10.40 -1.59
N GLU A 145 -32.29 9.31 -1.79
CA GLU A 145 -31.84 7.95 -1.44
C GLU A 145 -30.54 7.60 -2.17
N PHE A 146 -30.51 7.83 -3.49
CA PHE A 146 -29.34 7.58 -4.32
C PHE A 146 -28.13 8.39 -3.86
N ALA A 147 -28.26 9.71 -3.69
CA ALA A 147 -27.16 10.56 -3.22
C ALA A 147 -26.68 10.16 -1.81
N HIS A 148 -27.59 9.72 -0.94
CA HIS A 148 -27.27 9.25 0.40
C HIS A 148 -26.45 7.95 0.40
N ASP A 149 -26.92 6.95 -0.33
CA ASP A 149 -26.24 5.65 -0.43
C ASP A 149 -24.88 5.81 -1.11
N ARG A 150 -24.81 6.71 -2.10
CA ARG A 150 -23.57 7.11 -2.76
C ARG A 150 -22.54 7.75 -1.82
N MET A 151 -22.97 8.67 -0.95
CA MET A 151 -22.07 9.26 0.06
C MET A 151 -21.54 8.21 1.03
N SER A 152 -22.39 7.26 1.43
CA SER A 152 -22.01 6.17 2.33
C SER A 152 -20.91 5.30 1.72
N GLU A 153 -21.08 4.94 0.44
CA GLU A 153 -20.09 4.18 -0.34
C GLU A 153 -18.75 4.92 -0.45
N ILE A 154 -18.75 6.19 -0.86
CA ILE A 154 -17.53 7.00 -1.01
C ILE A 154 -16.75 7.09 0.31
N ILE A 155 -17.46 7.25 1.44
CA ILE A 155 -16.83 7.30 2.75
C ILE A 155 -16.18 5.95 3.06
N GLU A 156 -16.90 4.85 2.91
CA GLU A 156 -16.37 3.51 3.20
C GLU A 156 -15.17 3.16 2.34
N ASP A 157 -15.20 3.52 1.06
CA ASP A 157 -14.09 3.35 0.13
C ASP A 157 -12.87 4.19 0.52
N SER A 158 -13.06 5.48 0.79
CA SER A 158 -12.00 6.40 1.19
C SER A 158 -11.27 5.93 2.45
N LEU A 159 -12.04 5.41 3.42
CA LEU A 159 -11.50 4.88 4.66
C LEU A 159 -10.70 3.61 4.47
N THR A 160 -11.03 2.85 3.44
CA THR A 160 -10.37 1.59 3.13
C THR A 160 -9.03 1.82 2.50
N LEU A 161 -8.95 2.81 1.61
CA LEU A 161 -7.69 3.33 1.11
C LEU A 161 -6.83 3.89 2.25
N ALA A 162 -7.42 4.66 3.17
CA ALA A 162 -6.71 5.25 4.30
C ALA A 162 -6.19 4.20 5.30
N ARG A 163 -6.92 3.09 5.51
CA ARG A 163 -6.59 2.01 6.45
C ARG A 163 -5.76 0.87 5.86
N GLY A 164 -5.60 0.83 4.53
CA GLY A 164 -5.10 -0.35 3.83
C GLY A 164 -3.59 -0.60 3.89
N GLY A 165 -2.82 0.01 4.81
CA GLY A 165 -1.36 -0.10 4.84
C GLY A 165 -0.80 -1.25 5.67
N SER A 166 -1.64 -1.95 6.43
CA SER A 166 -1.20 -3.05 7.28
C SER A 166 -1.19 -4.37 6.50
N GLU A 167 -0.05 -5.07 6.49
CA GLU A 167 0.07 -6.45 5.98
C GLU A 167 -1.04 -7.32 6.56
N VAL A 168 -1.59 -8.24 5.76
CA VAL A 168 -2.57 -9.21 6.24
C VAL A 168 -1.91 -10.09 7.31
N ALA A 169 -2.35 -9.94 8.56
CA ALA A 169 -1.73 -10.57 9.71
C ALA A 169 -1.94 -12.10 9.74
N GLU A 170 -3.06 -12.59 9.21
CA GLU A 170 -3.42 -14.02 9.17
C GLU A 170 -4.04 -14.35 7.80
N LYS A 171 -3.31 -15.12 6.98
CA LYS A 171 -3.85 -15.74 5.76
C LYS A 171 -4.26 -17.17 6.09
N GLU A 172 -5.44 -17.57 5.63
CA GLU A 172 -5.90 -18.95 5.75
C GLU A 172 -6.29 -19.52 4.38
N PRO A 173 -6.35 -20.85 4.23
CA PRO A 173 -6.86 -21.46 3.00
C PRO A 173 -8.36 -21.16 2.84
N VAL A 174 -8.72 -20.40 1.82
CA VAL A 174 -10.10 -19.96 1.55
C VAL A 174 -10.60 -20.57 0.24
N GLU A 175 -11.76 -21.24 0.27
CA GLU A 175 -12.44 -21.76 -0.91
C GLU A 175 -13.06 -20.61 -1.72
N LEU A 176 -12.57 -20.38 -2.94
CA LEU A 176 -12.91 -19.20 -3.73
C LEU A 176 -14.39 -19.17 -4.12
N GLU A 177 -14.97 -20.33 -4.43
CA GLU A 177 -16.41 -20.49 -4.72
C GLU A 177 -17.30 -19.94 -3.59
N SER A 178 -16.94 -20.24 -2.34
CA SER A 178 -17.72 -19.81 -1.18
C SER A 178 -17.71 -18.29 -0.97
N VAL A 179 -16.58 -17.65 -1.27
CA VAL A 179 -16.42 -16.19 -1.10
C VAL A 179 -17.01 -15.45 -2.29
N ALA A 180 -16.74 -15.92 -3.51
CA ALA A 180 -17.29 -15.36 -4.74
C ALA A 180 -18.83 -15.42 -4.73
N SER A 181 -19.42 -16.54 -4.33
CA SER A 181 -20.89 -16.67 -4.22
C SER A 181 -21.48 -15.67 -3.23
N ARG A 182 -20.83 -15.45 -2.08
CA ARG A 182 -21.27 -14.45 -1.09
C ARG A 182 -21.17 -13.03 -1.65
N ALA A 183 -20.01 -12.68 -2.23
CA ALA A 183 -19.79 -11.37 -2.84
C ALA A 183 -20.81 -11.08 -3.96
N TRP A 184 -21.10 -12.07 -4.81
CA TRP A 184 -22.06 -11.96 -5.91
C TRP A 184 -23.50 -11.71 -5.42
N GLN A 185 -23.92 -12.42 -4.38
CA GLN A 185 -25.22 -12.18 -3.75
C GLN A 185 -25.30 -10.79 -3.10
N THR A 186 -24.21 -10.32 -2.47
CA THR A 186 -24.17 -8.99 -1.83
C THR A 186 -24.41 -7.88 -2.85
N VAL A 187 -23.85 -8.00 -4.06
CA VAL A 187 -24.02 -6.98 -5.11
C VAL A 187 -25.31 -7.14 -5.93
N GLY A 188 -26.13 -8.15 -5.62
CA GLY A 188 -27.43 -8.38 -6.28
C GLY A 188 -27.33 -9.18 -7.59
N GLY A 189 -26.26 -9.95 -7.78
CA GLY A 189 -26.06 -10.75 -8.98
C GLY A 189 -27.08 -11.90 -9.15
N GLY A 190 -27.40 -12.19 -10.41
CA GLY A 190 -28.30 -13.28 -10.83
C GLY A 190 -27.57 -14.61 -11.08
N ASP A 191 -27.92 -15.32 -12.15
CA ASP A 191 -27.36 -16.64 -12.47
C ASP A 191 -26.03 -16.59 -13.28
N GLY A 192 -25.45 -15.40 -13.47
CA GLY A 192 -24.28 -15.16 -14.33
C GLY A 192 -22.90 -15.40 -13.71
N LEU A 193 -22.79 -16.09 -12.56
CA LEU A 193 -21.49 -16.35 -11.92
C LEU A 193 -21.03 -17.78 -12.16
N GLU A 194 -19.85 -17.93 -12.75
CA GLU A 194 -19.13 -19.20 -12.86
C GLU A 194 -17.85 -19.17 -12.01
N VAL A 195 -17.65 -20.15 -11.13
CA VAL A 195 -16.45 -20.22 -10.28
C VAL A 195 -15.82 -21.61 -10.36
N ALA A 196 -14.52 -21.66 -10.64
CA ALA A 196 -13.77 -22.90 -10.59
C ALA A 196 -13.47 -23.34 -9.14
N GLU A 197 -13.48 -24.65 -8.89
CA GLU A 197 -13.08 -25.22 -7.59
C GLU A 197 -11.59 -24.94 -7.32
N MET A 198 -11.30 -23.98 -6.43
CA MET A 198 -9.94 -23.66 -6.01
C MET A 198 -9.86 -23.04 -4.62
N THR A 199 -8.67 -23.11 -4.03
CA THR A 199 -8.36 -22.53 -2.72
C THR A 199 -7.23 -21.51 -2.86
N VAL A 200 -7.36 -20.38 -2.17
CA VAL A 200 -6.34 -19.31 -2.14
C VAL A 200 -6.00 -18.99 -0.69
N SER A 201 -4.73 -18.74 -0.41
CA SER A 201 -4.23 -18.33 0.92
C SER A 201 -4.49 -16.84 1.16
N ALA A 202 -5.58 -16.50 1.83
CA ALA A 202 -6.11 -15.14 1.91
C ALA A 202 -6.76 -14.81 3.27
N ASP A 203 -6.99 -13.52 3.52
CA ASP A 203 -7.97 -13.05 4.50
C ASP A 203 -9.36 -13.09 3.82
N PRO A 204 -10.33 -13.86 4.35
CA PRO A 204 -11.61 -14.08 3.69
C PRO A 204 -12.45 -12.80 3.54
N ASP A 205 -12.40 -11.89 4.51
CA ASP A 205 -13.19 -10.65 4.49
C ASP A 205 -12.63 -9.67 3.45
N ARG A 206 -11.30 -9.60 3.37
CA ARG A 206 -10.61 -8.77 2.38
C ARG A 206 -10.75 -9.32 0.96
N LEU A 207 -10.68 -10.64 0.79
CA LEU A 207 -10.93 -11.29 -0.49
C LEU A 207 -12.37 -11.08 -0.96
N GLN A 208 -13.35 -11.23 -0.06
CA GLN A 208 -14.75 -10.92 -0.37
C GLN A 208 -14.90 -9.50 -0.91
N ARG A 209 -14.20 -8.55 -0.30
CA ARG A 209 -14.24 -7.16 -0.72
C ARG A 209 -13.61 -6.89 -2.08
N ILE A 210 -12.52 -7.57 -2.43
CA ILE A 210 -11.97 -7.50 -3.80
C ILE A 210 -13.05 -7.92 -4.79
N LEU A 211 -13.68 -9.07 -4.54
CA LEU A 211 -14.69 -9.63 -5.44
C LEU A 211 -15.93 -8.74 -5.54
N GLU A 212 -16.43 -8.20 -4.43
CA GLU A 212 -17.55 -7.24 -4.44
C GLU A 212 -17.26 -6.00 -5.28
N ASN A 213 -16.04 -5.46 -5.22
CA ASN A 213 -15.64 -4.32 -6.03
C ASN A 213 -15.60 -4.66 -7.52
N LEU A 214 -15.03 -5.82 -7.88
CA LEU A 214 -14.94 -6.25 -9.27
C LEU A 214 -16.32 -6.58 -9.85
N PHE A 215 -17.17 -7.27 -9.10
CA PHE A 215 -18.52 -7.60 -9.54
C PHE A 215 -19.40 -6.36 -9.69
N ARG A 216 -19.33 -5.41 -8.75
CA ARG A 216 -20.03 -4.12 -8.89
C ARG A 216 -19.60 -3.38 -10.15
N ASN A 217 -18.28 -3.30 -10.40
CA ASN A 217 -17.77 -2.69 -11.62
C ASN A 217 -18.30 -3.40 -12.88
N SER A 218 -18.45 -4.73 -12.83
CA SER A 218 -18.97 -5.50 -13.95
C SER A 218 -20.41 -5.08 -14.29
N PHE A 219 -21.27 -4.88 -13.28
CA PHE A 219 -22.64 -4.38 -13.48
C PHE A 219 -22.71 -2.93 -13.94
N ASP A 220 -21.92 -2.04 -13.33
CA ASP A 220 -21.92 -0.61 -13.64
C ASP A 220 -21.48 -0.32 -15.08
N HIS A 221 -20.64 -1.20 -15.65
CA HIS A 221 -20.07 -1.06 -17.00
C HIS A 221 -20.69 -2.01 -18.05
N ALA A 222 -21.64 -2.85 -17.65
CA ALA A 222 -22.36 -3.78 -18.51
C ALA A 222 -23.15 -3.10 -19.64
N GLY A 223 -23.61 -1.86 -19.39
CA GLY A 223 -24.36 -1.05 -20.35
C GLY A 223 -23.41 -0.32 -21.28
N GLY A 224 -23.12 -0.90 -22.45
CA GLY A 224 -22.26 -0.27 -23.46
C GLY A 224 -22.70 1.14 -23.87
N ASP A 225 -21.71 2.00 -24.11
CA ASP A 225 -21.76 3.32 -24.76
C ASP A 225 -23.06 4.11 -24.60
N SER A 226 -23.12 4.89 -23.53
CA SER A 226 -23.80 6.18 -23.58
C SER A 226 -22.86 7.23 -23.00
N GLN A 227 -21.77 7.54 -23.71
CA GLN A 227 -21.18 8.87 -23.60
C GLN A 227 -22.14 9.84 -24.30
N PRO A 228 -22.82 10.75 -23.59
CA PRO A 228 -23.49 11.86 -24.26
C PRO A 228 -22.38 12.80 -24.74
N SER A 229 -22.21 12.87 -26.06
CA SER A 229 -21.38 13.88 -26.70
C SER A 229 -21.72 15.28 -26.17
N LEU A 230 -20.70 16.01 -25.73
CA LEU A 230 -20.74 17.35 -25.16
C LEU A 230 -21.26 18.40 -26.16
N GLU A 231 -22.57 18.41 -26.43
CA GLU A 231 -23.23 19.46 -27.21
C GLU A 231 -24.62 19.81 -26.63
N ASP A 232 -24.74 20.11 -25.33
CA ASP A 232 -25.60 21.20 -24.82
C ASP A 232 -25.59 21.26 -23.26
N PRO A 233 -25.26 22.39 -22.60
CA PRO A 233 -25.07 22.43 -21.14
C PRO A 233 -26.37 22.46 -20.30
N VAL A 234 -27.54 22.28 -20.89
CA VAL A 234 -28.83 22.52 -20.22
C VAL A 234 -29.75 21.29 -20.19
N GLU A 235 -29.42 20.20 -20.88
CA GLU A 235 -30.21 18.95 -20.88
C GLU A 235 -29.43 17.72 -20.41
N ALA A 236 -28.25 17.89 -19.79
CA ALA A 236 -27.56 16.83 -19.07
C ALA A 236 -28.16 16.64 -17.67
N GLU A 237 -29.47 16.40 -17.60
CA GLU A 237 -30.05 15.70 -16.46
C GLU A 237 -29.61 14.24 -16.59
N ALA A 238 -28.71 13.83 -15.69
CA ALA A 238 -28.34 12.44 -15.50
C ALA A 238 -29.61 11.58 -15.57
N GLN A 239 -29.65 10.68 -16.53
CA GLN A 239 -30.76 9.77 -16.74
C GLN A 239 -30.89 8.90 -15.49
N LEU A 240 -31.81 9.25 -14.59
CA LEU A 240 -32.25 8.32 -13.56
C LEU A 240 -32.90 7.10 -14.22
N PRO A 241 -32.86 5.91 -13.59
CA PRO A 241 -33.78 4.84 -13.92
C PRO A 241 -35.22 5.38 -13.76
N ASP A 242 -36.05 5.17 -14.77
CA ASP A 242 -37.49 5.49 -14.77
C ASP A 242 -38.12 5.03 -13.45
N GLY A 243 -38.83 5.94 -12.77
CA GLY A 243 -39.57 5.70 -11.52
C GLY A 243 -40.76 4.75 -11.62
N SER A 244 -40.89 3.98 -12.71
CA SER A 244 -41.59 2.71 -12.66
C SER A 244 -40.69 1.69 -11.95
N GLY A 245 -41.25 0.74 -11.20
CA GLY A 245 -40.48 -0.37 -10.63
C GLY A 245 -39.91 -1.32 -11.69
N GLN A 246 -39.35 -0.80 -12.78
CA GLN A 246 -38.39 -1.49 -13.61
C GLN A 246 -37.13 -1.61 -12.76
N THR A 247 -36.98 -2.81 -12.18
CA THR A 247 -35.69 -3.48 -12.20
C THR A 247 -34.92 -2.94 -13.39
N THR A 248 -33.79 -2.24 -13.15
CA THR A 248 -32.70 -2.23 -14.12
C THR A 248 -32.73 -3.62 -14.72
N GLU A 249 -33.00 -3.75 -16.04
CA GLU A 249 -32.76 -5.03 -16.69
C GLU A 249 -31.37 -5.38 -16.22
N ASN A 250 -31.25 -6.41 -15.37
CA ASN A 250 -29.98 -6.95 -14.98
C ASN A 250 -29.37 -7.25 -16.33
N VAL A 251 -28.46 -6.40 -16.78
CA VAL A 251 -27.66 -6.72 -17.94
C VAL A 251 -27.00 -8.01 -17.50
N ASP A 252 -27.33 -9.10 -18.18
CA ASP A 252 -26.83 -10.43 -17.86
C ASP A 252 -25.33 -10.41 -18.17
N VAL A 253 -24.55 -9.85 -17.25
CA VAL A 253 -23.10 -9.92 -17.26
C VAL A 253 -22.72 -11.29 -16.74
N ASN A 254 -21.96 -12.00 -17.55
CA ASN A 254 -21.35 -13.25 -17.13
C ASN A 254 -19.98 -12.94 -16.55
N VAL A 255 -19.79 -13.35 -15.30
CA VAL A 255 -18.51 -13.22 -14.60
C VAL A 255 -17.97 -14.61 -14.30
N SER A 256 -16.73 -14.85 -14.73
CA SER A 256 -16.01 -16.09 -14.45
C SER A 256 -14.82 -15.85 -13.52
N VAL A 257 -14.65 -16.75 -12.56
CA VAL A 257 -13.55 -16.73 -11.58
C VAL A 257 -12.83 -18.07 -11.64
N GLY A 258 -11.52 -18.06 -11.90
CA GLY A 258 -10.76 -19.30 -12.07
C GLY A 258 -9.26 -19.17 -11.85
N PRO A 259 -8.52 -20.29 -11.87
CA PRO A 259 -7.07 -20.28 -11.71
C PRO A 259 -6.37 -19.66 -12.92
N LEU A 260 -5.22 -19.02 -12.68
CA LEU A 260 -4.34 -18.64 -13.80
C LEU A 260 -3.83 -19.90 -14.52
N SER A 261 -3.64 -19.77 -15.82
CA SER A 261 -3.19 -20.88 -16.67
C SER A 261 -1.66 -20.93 -16.75
N GLY A 262 -1.09 -22.12 -16.89
CA GLY A 262 0.35 -22.30 -17.10
C GLY A 262 1.15 -22.54 -15.82
N GLU A 263 2.31 -21.89 -15.70
CA GLU A 263 3.21 -21.98 -14.53
C GLU A 263 2.96 -20.87 -13.49
N GLU A 264 2.01 -19.98 -13.75
CA GLU A 264 1.69 -18.86 -12.87
C GLU A 264 0.76 -19.29 -11.72
N THR A 265 1.08 -18.86 -10.50
CA THR A 265 0.26 -19.09 -9.31
C THR A 265 -0.68 -17.91 -9.09
N GLY A 266 -1.99 -18.18 -9.03
CA GLY A 266 -2.97 -17.12 -8.81
C GLY A 266 -4.36 -17.45 -9.33
N PHE A 267 -5.22 -16.43 -9.40
CA PHE A 267 -6.58 -16.51 -9.91
C PHE A 267 -6.92 -15.30 -10.78
N TYR A 268 -7.96 -15.41 -11.59
CA TYR A 268 -8.51 -14.32 -12.37
C TYR A 268 -9.98 -14.08 -12.05
N VAL A 269 -10.45 -12.88 -12.34
CA VAL A 269 -11.86 -12.50 -12.42
C VAL A 269 -12.08 -11.86 -13.79
N GLU A 270 -12.99 -12.41 -14.59
CA GLU A 270 -13.24 -11.99 -15.97
C GLU A 270 -14.73 -11.71 -16.16
N ASP A 271 -15.06 -10.57 -16.74
CA ASP A 271 -16.41 -10.21 -17.20
C ASP A 271 -16.50 -10.20 -18.73
N ASP A 272 -17.72 -10.32 -19.26
CA ASP A 272 -18.03 -10.24 -20.70
C ASP A 272 -18.45 -8.82 -21.16
N GLY A 273 -18.06 -7.79 -20.40
CA GLY A 273 -18.37 -6.39 -20.67
C GLY A 273 -17.57 -5.76 -21.83
N PRO A 274 -17.52 -4.42 -21.93
CA PRO A 274 -16.81 -3.71 -22.99
C PRO A 274 -15.27 -3.80 -22.87
N GLY A 275 -14.77 -4.16 -21.69
CA GLY A 275 -13.34 -4.25 -21.40
C GLY A 275 -12.67 -2.89 -21.16
N ILE A 276 -11.37 -2.93 -20.86
CA ILE A 276 -10.56 -1.73 -20.56
C ILE A 276 -9.55 -1.49 -21.68
N PRO A 277 -9.55 -0.30 -22.32
CA PRO A 277 -8.58 0.08 -23.35
C PRO A 277 -7.14 -0.10 -22.86
N PRO A 278 -6.21 -0.63 -23.68
CA PRO A 278 -4.82 -0.86 -23.29
C PRO A 278 -4.10 0.35 -22.68
N GLU A 279 -4.41 1.55 -23.17
CA GLU A 279 -3.87 2.83 -22.69
C GLU A 279 -4.26 3.17 -21.24
N ASP A 280 -5.40 2.66 -20.76
CA ASP A 280 -5.95 3.00 -19.45
C ASP A 280 -5.58 1.96 -18.38
N ARG A 281 -5.14 0.76 -18.76
CA ARG A 281 -4.97 -0.42 -17.86
C ARG A 281 -4.03 -0.20 -16.67
N ASP A 282 -3.04 0.67 -16.81
CA ASP A 282 -2.13 1.02 -15.72
C ASP A 282 -2.75 2.05 -14.76
N GLU A 283 -3.55 2.97 -15.31
CA GLU A 283 -4.15 4.11 -14.62
C GLU A 283 -5.51 3.79 -13.98
N VAL A 284 -6.24 2.76 -14.45
CA VAL A 284 -7.56 2.38 -13.89
C VAL A 284 -7.56 2.02 -12.40
N PHE A 285 -6.40 1.70 -11.84
CA PHE A 285 -6.24 1.41 -10.41
C PHE A 285 -5.84 2.66 -9.59
N GLU A 286 -5.62 3.81 -10.21
CA GLU A 286 -5.38 5.07 -9.52
C GLU A 286 -6.69 5.62 -8.96
N ALA A 287 -6.62 6.20 -7.75
CA ALA A 287 -7.81 6.71 -7.08
C ALA A 287 -8.41 7.90 -7.86
N GLY A 288 -9.70 7.80 -8.20
CA GLY A 288 -10.46 8.84 -8.89
C GLY A 288 -10.63 8.62 -10.40
N VAL A 289 -10.14 7.50 -10.93
CA VAL A 289 -10.33 7.11 -12.34
C VAL A 289 -11.63 6.30 -12.43
N SER A 290 -12.65 6.84 -13.10
CA SER A 290 -13.94 6.17 -13.34
C SER A 290 -14.40 6.41 -14.78
N GLY A 291 -14.81 5.33 -15.47
CA GLY A 291 -15.42 5.40 -16.81
C GLY A 291 -16.95 5.58 -16.80
N ALA A 292 -17.60 5.43 -15.65
CA ALA A 292 -19.06 5.55 -15.51
C ALA A 292 -19.44 6.82 -14.75
N GLU A 293 -20.59 7.40 -15.10
CA GLU A 293 -21.21 8.53 -14.40
C GLU A 293 -21.52 8.23 -12.91
N MET A 294 -21.50 6.95 -12.51
CA MET A 294 -22.01 6.47 -11.22
C MET A 294 -20.96 5.84 -10.28
N GLY A 295 -19.74 5.53 -10.74
CA GLY A 295 -18.69 4.84 -9.96
C GLY A 295 -17.76 5.79 -9.18
N SER A 296 -17.29 5.43 -7.96
CA SER A 296 -16.51 6.33 -7.07
C SER A 296 -15.10 6.60 -7.58
N GLY A 297 -14.66 5.80 -8.56
CA GLY A 297 -13.28 5.74 -9.00
C GLY A 297 -12.31 5.20 -7.93
N LEU A 298 -12.83 4.67 -6.82
CA LEU A 298 -12.02 4.14 -5.72
C LEU A 298 -12.00 2.61 -5.70
N GLY A 299 -12.96 1.94 -6.34
CA GLY A 299 -13.12 0.48 -6.28
C GLY A 299 -11.88 -0.30 -6.75
N LEU A 300 -11.34 0.04 -7.92
CA LEU A 300 -10.11 -0.62 -8.43
C LEU A 300 -8.87 -0.23 -7.61
N ALA A 301 -8.79 1.00 -7.10
CA ALA A 301 -7.73 1.39 -6.18
C ALA A 301 -7.76 0.54 -4.89
N ILE A 302 -8.96 0.22 -4.38
CA ILE A 302 -9.14 -0.71 -3.26
C ILE A 302 -8.71 -2.13 -3.64
N VAL A 303 -9.06 -2.61 -4.83
CA VAL A 303 -8.62 -3.92 -5.33
C VAL A 303 -7.09 -4.03 -5.32
N ARG A 304 -6.38 -3.06 -5.92
CA ARG A 304 -4.91 -3.02 -5.91
C ARG A 304 -4.37 -3.00 -4.49
N ARG A 305 -4.93 -2.16 -3.62
CA ARG A 305 -4.46 -2.02 -2.24
C ARG A 305 -4.63 -3.29 -1.42
N VAL A 306 -5.76 -3.96 -1.57
CA VAL A 306 -6.02 -5.22 -0.85
C VAL A 306 -5.15 -6.36 -1.40
N ALA A 307 -4.91 -6.41 -2.71
CA ALA A 307 -3.97 -7.37 -3.30
C ALA A 307 -2.55 -7.15 -2.77
N GLU A 308 -2.05 -5.91 -2.74
CA GLU A 308 -0.74 -5.56 -2.17
C GLU A 308 -0.61 -5.96 -0.70
N ALA A 309 -1.66 -5.78 0.10
CA ALA A 309 -1.66 -6.18 1.51
C ALA A 309 -1.54 -7.70 1.70
N HIS A 310 -1.98 -8.49 0.71
CA HIS A 310 -1.76 -9.93 0.65
C HIS A 310 -0.40 -10.32 0.03
N GLY A 311 0.41 -9.35 -0.41
CA GLY A 311 1.63 -9.63 -1.18
C GLY A 311 1.35 -10.15 -2.59
N TRP A 312 0.15 -9.92 -3.11
CA TRP A 312 -0.21 -10.27 -4.49
C TRP A 312 0.01 -9.07 -5.41
N SER A 313 0.20 -9.34 -6.70
CA SER A 313 0.08 -8.31 -7.75
C SER A 313 -1.22 -8.49 -8.51
N VAL A 314 -1.80 -7.37 -8.96
CA VAL A 314 -2.99 -7.38 -9.83
C VAL A 314 -2.67 -6.69 -11.15
N SER A 315 -3.16 -7.25 -12.26
CA SER A 315 -3.07 -6.65 -13.59
C SER A 315 -4.39 -6.79 -14.36
N VAL A 316 -4.61 -5.93 -15.35
CA VAL A 316 -5.76 -6.00 -16.25
C VAL A 316 -5.31 -6.45 -17.62
N THR A 317 -6.06 -7.39 -18.19
CA THR A 317 -5.89 -7.90 -19.55
C THR A 317 -7.25 -7.93 -20.26
N GLU A 318 -7.23 -8.26 -21.55
CA GLU A 318 -8.46 -8.51 -22.31
C GLU A 318 -9.00 -9.88 -21.93
N GLY A 319 -10.31 -9.97 -21.67
CA GLY A 319 -10.97 -11.23 -21.36
C GLY A 319 -10.97 -12.20 -22.55
N SER A 320 -11.10 -13.48 -22.24
CA SER A 320 -11.03 -14.56 -23.23
C SER A 320 -12.18 -14.55 -24.23
N GLU A 321 -13.34 -14.03 -23.82
CA GLU A 321 -14.53 -13.88 -24.66
C GLU A 321 -14.83 -12.40 -25.03
N GLY A 322 -13.91 -11.49 -24.71
CA GLY A 322 -14.16 -10.04 -24.64
C GLY A 322 -14.17 -9.57 -23.18
N GLY A 323 -14.36 -8.27 -22.94
CA GLY A 323 -14.45 -7.73 -21.58
C GLY A 323 -13.12 -7.53 -20.84
N ALA A 324 -13.22 -7.31 -19.54
CA ALA A 324 -12.06 -7.05 -18.69
C ALA A 324 -11.69 -8.30 -17.88
N ARG A 325 -10.38 -8.61 -17.84
CA ARG A 325 -9.85 -9.70 -17.04
C ARG A 325 -8.82 -9.19 -16.05
N PHE A 326 -9.14 -9.33 -14.77
CA PHE A 326 -8.27 -8.99 -13.66
C PHE A 326 -7.51 -10.24 -13.22
N GLU A 327 -6.18 -10.24 -13.37
CA GLU A 327 -5.32 -11.35 -12.97
C GLU A 327 -4.59 -11.02 -11.66
N PHE A 328 -4.75 -11.87 -10.66
CA PHE A 328 -4.08 -11.79 -9.37
C PHE A 328 -2.99 -12.85 -9.27
N HIS A 329 -1.73 -12.43 -9.25
CA HIS A 329 -0.59 -13.31 -9.07
C HIS A 329 -0.21 -13.40 -7.60
N THR A 330 -0.14 -14.62 -7.10
CA THR A 330 0.23 -14.93 -5.71
C THR A 330 1.64 -15.51 -5.69
N ASP A 331 2.40 -15.26 -4.61
CA ASP A 331 3.68 -15.95 -4.43
C ASP A 331 3.47 -17.48 -4.39
N PRO A 332 4.36 -18.27 -5.00
CA PRO A 332 4.33 -19.72 -4.87
C PRO A 332 4.64 -20.11 -3.41
N GLU A 333 3.75 -20.90 -2.80
CA GLU A 333 3.94 -21.51 -1.47
C GLU A 333 5.12 -22.48 -1.41
#